data_AF-X1BNH1-F1
#
_entry.id   AF-X1BNH1-F1
#
_cell.length_a   1.000
_cell.length_b   1.000
_cell.length_c   1.000
_cell.angle_alpha   90.00
_cell.angle_beta   90.00
_cell.angle_gamma   90.00
#
_symmetry.space_group_name_H-M   'P 1'
#
loop_
_entity.id
_entity.type
_entity.pdbx_description
1 polymer ?
#
loop_
_entity_poly.entity_id
_entity_poly.type
_entity_poly.pdbx_seq_one_letter_code
_entity_poly.pdbx_strand_id
1 'polypeptide(L)'
;MILGKDGSKLSKRHGATTISQFREEGYLAEAIGNYLSILSWAPGDGEEIFGIRDIVGKFKIPDISKSPAIFDVDKLKWINGIYIRRKSTEELARLCIPYLIKEKIIDKKDLGNEKVTGKILKGASAFRDNLKVLNEFPQYIEDFFGEKIAGYSKDAVEILTLDTSI
;
A
#
# COMPACT_ATOMS: atom_id res chain seq x y z
N MET A 1 20.49 -13.37 -9.39
CA MET A 1 19.24 -14.08 -9.77
C MET A 1 18.21 -13.84 -8.68
N ILE A 2 16.95 -13.61 -9.03
CA ILE A 2 15.86 -13.46 -8.05
C ILE A 2 15.08 -14.78 -7.97
N LEU A 3 14.85 -15.23 -6.75
CA LEU A 3 14.15 -16.47 -6.40
C LEU A 3 12.81 -16.16 -5.74
N GLY A 4 11.86 -17.10 -5.82
CA GLY A 4 10.67 -17.10 -4.97
C GLY A 4 11.01 -17.51 -3.53
N LYS A 5 10.02 -17.42 -2.62
CA LYS A 5 10.16 -17.92 -1.23
C LYS A 5 10.51 -19.41 -1.15
N ASP A 6 10.17 -20.19 -2.18
CA ASP A 6 10.49 -21.62 -2.30
C ASP A 6 11.92 -21.89 -2.81
N GLY A 7 12.71 -20.85 -3.09
CA GLY A 7 14.06 -20.96 -3.64
C GLY A 7 14.12 -21.28 -5.14
N SER A 8 12.97 -21.43 -5.81
CA SER A 8 12.90 -21.61 -7.26
C SER A 8 13.01 -20.27 -7.99
N LYS A 9 13.28 -20.30 -9.30
CA LYS A 9 13.36 -19.07 -10.10
C LYS A 9 12.02 -18.33 -10.06
N LEU A 10 12.04 -17.03 -9.74
CA LEU A 10 10.84 -16.21 -9.70
C LEU A 10 10.09 -16.30 -11.05
N SER A 11 8.80 -16.58 -10.97
CA SER A 11 7.91 -16.81 -12.12
C SER A 11 6.47 -16.44 -11.73
N LYS A 12 5.57 -16.34 -12.72
CA LYS A 12 4.15 -15.99 -12.49
C LYS A 12 3.42 -16.88 -11.46
N ARG A 13 3.92 -18.08 -11.19
CA ARG A 13 3.36 -18.99 -10.17
C ARG A 13 3.50 -18.44 -8.74
N HIS A 14 4.39 -17.47 -8.53
CA HIS A 14 4.67 -16.86 -7.23
C HIS A 14 3.85 -15.58 -6.96
N GLY A 15 2.90 -15.24 -7.84
CA GLY A 15 2.06 -14.04 -7.71
C GLY A 15 2.43 -12.92 -8.68
N ALA A 16 2.26 -11.66 -8.24
CA ALA A 16 2.66 -10.50 -9.02
C ALA A 16 4.16 -10.55 -9.34
N THR A 17 4.48 -10.59 -10.63
CA THR A 17 5.87 -10.68 -11.11
C THR A 17 6.22 -9.58 -12.10
N THR A 18 5.26 -8.72 -12.42
CA THR A 18 5.44 -7.59 -13.32
C THR A 18 5.19 -6.29 -12.59
N ILE A 19 5.93 -5.25 -12.95
CA ILE A 19 5.78 -3.92 -12.37
C ILE A 19 4.35 -3.38 -12.58
N SER A 20 3.72 -3.70 -13.72
CA SER A 20 2.34 -3.32 -13.99
C SER A 20 1.35 -3.93 -13.01
N GLN A 21 1.51 -5.20 -12.63
CA GLN A 21 0.66 -5.84 -11.62
C GLN A 21 0.81 -5.17 -10.26
N PHE A 22 2.04 -4.91 -9.81
CA PHE A 22 2.27 -4.18 -8.55
C PHE A 22 1.64 -2.78 -8.58
N ARG A 23 1.69 -2.09 -9.73
CA ARG A 23 1.00 -0.81 -9.88
C ARG A 23 -0.53 -0.96 -9.76
N GLU A 24 -1.11 -1.97 -10.40
CA GLU A 24 -2.56 -2.26 -10.30
C GLU A 24 -3.00 -2.67 -8.89
N GLU A 25 -2.13 -3.32 -8.15
CA GLU A 25 -2.32 -3.68 -6.74
C GLU A 25 -2.11 -2.50 -5.78
N GLY A 26 -1.65 -1.34 -6.26
CA GLY A 26 -1.49 -0.16 -5.40
C GLY A 26 -0.15 -0.03 -4.69
N TYR A 27 0.90 -0.62 -5.22
CA TYR A 27 2.27 -0.35 -4.76
C TYR A 27 2.80 0.96 -5.35
N LEU A 28 3.49 1.73 -4.51
CA LEU A 28 4.17 2.96 -4.88
C LEU A 28 5.48 2.64 -5.59
N ALA A 29 5.77 3.39 -6.66
CA ALA A 29 6.98 3.19 -7.46
C ALA A 29 8.27 3.33 -6.63
N GLU A 30 8.28 4.27 -5.68
CA GLU A 30 9.38 4.50 -4.75
C GLU A 30 9.61 3.34 -3.77
N ALA A 31 8.54 2.67 -3.30
CA ALA A 31 8.64 1.49 -2.45
C ALA A 31 9.20 0.29 -3.23
N ILE A 32 8.74 0.10 -4.47
CA ILE A 32 9.28 -0.91 -5.38
C ILE A 32 10.76 -0.65 -5.65
N GLY A 33 11.13 0.60 -5.94
CA GLY A 33 12.52 1.01 -6.18
C GLY A 33 13.42 0.69 -4.98
N ASN A 34 13.03 1.14 -3.79
CA ASN A 34 13.75 0.82 -2.55
C ASN A 34 13.89 -0.69 -2.36
N TYR A 35 12.79 -1.43 -2.48
CA TYR A 35 12.81 -2.86 -2.24
C TYR A 35 13.76 -3.60 -3.20
N LEU A 36 13.68 -3.27 -4.50
CA LEU A 36 14.57 -3.86 -5.51
C LEU A 36 16.04 -3.53 -5.25
N SER A 37 16.35 -2.34 -4.74
CA SER A 37 17.71 -1.99 -4.36
C SER A 37 18.22 -2.85 -3.20
N ILE A 38 17.42 -3.04 -2.15
CA ILE A 38 17.86 -3.77 -0.96
C ILE A 38 17.87 -5.30 -1.12
N LEU A 39 17.34 -5.84 -2.23
CA LEU A 39 17.35 -7.28 -2.51
C LEU A 39 18.76 -7.87 -2.57
N SER A 40 19.75 -7.08 -2.99
CA SER A 40 21.13 -7.54 -3.12
C SER A 40 22.15 -6.54 -2.62
N TRP A 41 21.74 -5.38 -2.14
CA TRP A 41 22.61 -4.36 -1.58
C TRP A 41 22.17 -4.02 -0.16
N ALA A 42 23.13 -3.92 0.76
CA ALA A 42 22.88 -3.48 2.12
C ALA A 42 24.03 -2.57 2.57
N PRO A 43 23.77 -1.33 3.02
CA PRO A 43 24.82 -0.39 3.45
C PRO A 43 25.48 -0.74 4.80
N GLY A 44 25.16 -1.91 5.39
CA GLY A 44 25.80 -2.46 6.59
C GLY A 44 25.29 -1.91 7.93
N ASP A 45 24.49 -0.83 7.92
CA ASP A 45 23.88 -0.20 9.11
C ASP A 45 22.50 -0.79 9.48
N GLY A 46 21.98 -1.72 8.67
CA GLY A 46 20.67 -2.34 8.86
C GLY A 46 19.49 -1.45 8.45
N GLU A 47 19.73 -0.29 7.84
CA GLU A 47 18.67 0.54 7.27
C GLU A 47 18.05 -0.16 6.05
N GLU A 48 16.73 -0.13 5.95
CA GLU A 48 15.99 -0.78 4.85
C GLU A 48 15.10 0.19 4.07
N ILE A 49 14.92 1.42 4.57
CA ILE A 49 14.00 2.40 4.00
C ILE A 49 14.78 3.60 3.43
N PHE A 50 14.88 3.69 2.10
CA PHE A 50 15.74 4.66 1.44
C PHE A 50 15.03 5.50 0.38
N GLY A 51 15.25 6.81 0.38
CA GLY A 51 14.92 7.61 -0.79
C GLY A 51 15.84 7.28 -1.97
N ILE A 52 15.39 7.53 -3.20
CA ILE A 52 16.23 7.30 -4.40
C ILE A 52 17.57 8.06 -4.33
N ARG A 53 17.58 9.26 -3.73
CA ARG A 53 18.79 10.06 -3.54
C ARG A 53 19.75 9.42 -2.53
N ASP A 54 19.21 8.84 -1.46
CA ASP A 54 20.00 8.14 -0.45
C ASP A 54 20.64 6.88 -1.02
N ILE A 55 19.89 6.13 -1.84
CA ILE A 55 20.41 4.96 -2.57
C ILE A 55 21.58 5.41 -3.46
N VAL A 56 21.39 6.43 -4.30
CA VAL A 56 22.46 6.94 -5.19
C VAL A 56 23.70 7.39 -4.41
N GLY A 57 23.53 8.03 -3.24
CA GLY A 57 24.64 8.51 -2.43
C GLY A 57 25.37 7.43 -1.63
N LYS A 58 24.66 6.39 -1.19
CA LYS A 58 25.23 5.29 -0.36
C LYS A 58 25.69 4.08 -1.18
N PHE A 59 25.21 3.91 -2.41
CA PHE A 59 25.45 2.70 -3.20
C PHE A 59 26.93 2.51 -3.54
N LYS A 60 27.46 1.33 -3.21
CA LYS A 60 28.83 0.93 -3.55
C LYS A 60 28.80 -0.52 -4.04
N ILE A 61 29.50 -0.77 -5.15
CA ILE A 61 29.59 -2.10 -5.78
C ILE A 61 30.08 -3.19 -4.80
N PRO A 62 31.07 -2.95 -3.92
CA PRO A 62 31.51 -3.95 -2.93
C PRO A 62 30.42 -4.41 -1.96
N ASP A 63 29.40 -3.59 -1.72
CA ASP A 63 28.30 -3.88 -0.77
C ASP A 63 27.17 -4.70 -1.41
N ILE A 64 27.37 -5.16 -2.66
CA ILE A 64 26.43 -6.01 -3.39
C ILE A 64 26.73 -7.48 -3.10
N SER A 65 25.74 -8.20 -2.57
CA SER A 65 25.79 -9.63 -2.36
C SER A 65 25.81 -10.40 -3.68
N LYS A 66 26.65 -11.44 -3.76
CA LYS A 66 26.69 -12.38 -4.89
C LYS A 66 25.64 -13.50 -4.78
N SER A 67 25.02 -13.65 -3.62
CA SER A 67 24.01 -14.68 -3.37
C SER A 67 22.71 -14.37 -4.12
N PRO A 68 21.94 -15.37 -4.56
CA PRO A 68 20.60 -15.16 -5.08
C PRO A 68 19.73 -14.42 -4.06
N ALA A 69 18.91 -13.49 -4.53
CA ALA A 69 17.97 -12.74 -3.69
C ALA A 69 16.62 -13.45 -3.66
N ILE A 70 16.02 -13.58 -2.47
CA ILE A 70 14.66 -14.09 -2.32
C ILE A 70 13.69 -12.92 -2.40
N PHE A 71 12.68 -13.03 -3.26
CA PHE A 71 11.61 -12.06 -3.37
C PHE A 71 10.54 -12.35 -2.31
N ASP A 72 10.55 -11.56 -1.24
CA ASP A 72 9.55 -11.53 -0.19
C ASP A 72 8.49 -10.42 -0.43
N VAL A 73 7.29 -10.82 -0.87
CA VAL A 73 6.16 -9.91 -1.09
C VAL A 73 5.70 -9.25 0.21
N ASP A 74 5.78 -9.94 1.35
CA ASP A 74 5.33 -9.40 2.64
C ASP A 74 6.24 -8.26 3.08
N LYS A 75 7.55 -8.42 2.88
CA LYS A 75 8.53 -7.34 3.11
C LYS A 75 8.27 -6.14 2.20
N LEU A 76 8.05 -6.38 0.91
CA LEU A 76 7.68 -5.30 -0.02
C LEU A 76 6.41 -4.57 0.42
N LYS A 77 5.37 -5.30 0.85
CA LYS A 77 4.11 -4.72 1.36
C LYS A 77 4.32 -3.90 2.62
N TRP A 78 5.19 -4.35 3.54
CA TRP A 78 5.59 -3.58 4.72
C TRP A 78 6.29 -2.26 4.35
N ILE A 79 7.29 -2.32 3.47
CA ILE A 79 8.00 -1.12 2.96
C ILE A 79 7.00 -0.17 2.32
N ASN A 80 6.11 -0.68 1.45
CA ASN A 80 5.09 0.13 0.78
C ASN A 80 4.19 0.88 1.76
N GLY A 81 3.74 0.21 2.83
CA GLY A 81 2.98 0.87 3.89
C GLY A 81 3.74 2.01 4.56
N ILE A 82 5.06 1.91 4.74
CA ILE A 82 5.89 3.02 5.27
C ILE A 82 5.87 4.21 4.31
N TYR A 83 6.01 3.96 3.01
CA TYR A 83 5.93 5.02 2.01
C TYR A 83 4.56 5.67 1.94
N ILE A 84 3.48 4.89 2.02
CA ILE A 84 2.10 5.43 2.10
C ILE A 84 1.96 6.37 3.29
N ARG A 85 2.44 5.97 4.48
CA ARG A 85 2.36 6.80 5.70
C ARG A 85 3.14 8.12 5.60
N ARG A 86 4.19 8.16 4.77
CA ARG A 86 4.99 9.37 4.52
C ARG A 86 4.33 10.36 3.56
N LYS A 87 3.26 9.97 2.86
CA LYS A 87 2.53 10.87 1.94
C LYS A 87 1.69 11.88 2.70
N SER A 88 1.56 13.08 2.13
CA SER A 88 0.57 14.04 2.64
C SER A 88 -0.85 13.52 2.41
N THR A 89 -1.84 14.09 3.13
CA THR A 89 -3.24 13.68 2.97
C THR A 89 -3.70 13.90 1.53
N GLU A 90 -3.31 15.03 0.95
CA GLU A 90 -3.68 15.47 -0.40
C GLU A 90 -3.04 14.58 -1.47
N GLU A 91 -1.75 14.25 -1.29
CA GLU A 91 -1.05 13.35 -2.18
C GLU A 91 -1.65 11.93 -2.13
N LEU A 92 -1.89 11.40 -0.93
CA LEU A 92 -2.51 10.08 -0.75
C LEU A 92 -3.91 10.04 -1.36
N ALA A 93 -4.76 11.03 -1.06
CA ALA A 93 -6.09 11.15 -1.63
C ALA A 93 -6.05 11.10 -3.16
N ARG A 94 -5.15 11.87 -3.79
CA ARG A 94 -4.96 11.87 -5.24
C ARG A 94 -4.50 10.51 -5.77
N LEU A 95 -3.58 9.84 -5.09
CA LEU A 95 -3.08 8.52 -5.46
C LEU A 95 -4.18 7.44 -5.38
N CYS A 96 -5.15 7.60 -4.48
CA CYS A 96 -6.25 6.66 -4.30
C CYS A 96 -7.40 6.82 -5.32
N ILE A 97 -7.57 7.99 -5.94
CA ILE A 97 -8.67 8.28 -6.89
C ILE A 97 -8.84 7.21 -7.97
N PRO A 98 -7.79 6.71 -8.66
CA PRO A 98 -7.94 5.70 -9.70
C PRO A 98 -8.60 4.40 -9.20
N TYR A 99 -8.36 4.02 -7.94
CA TYR A 99 -8.93 2.82 -7.32
C TYR A 99 -10.40 3.04 -6.94
N LEU A 100 -10.77 4.23 -6.48
CA LEU A 100 -12.16 4.58 -6.21
C LEU A 100 -13.02 4.56 -7.48
N ILE A 101 -12.47 5.04 -8.61
CA ILE A 101 -13.14 4.98 -9.91
C ILE A 101 -13.28 3.53 -10.39
N LYS A 102 -12.22 2.73 -10.21
CA LYS A 102 -12.22 1.31 -10.60
C LYS A 102 -13.30 0.52 -9.87
N GLU A 103 -13.46 0.76 -8.56
CA GLU A 103 -14.48 0.13 -7.72
C GLU A 103 -15.84 0.84 -7.79
N LYS A 104 -16.00 1.84 -8.67
CA LYS A 104 -17.26 2.60 -8.90
C LYS A 104 -17.83 3.30 -7.66
N ILE A 105 -16.98 3.63 -6.69
CA ILE A 105 -17.35 4.46 -5.53
C ILE A 105 -17.58 5.91 -5.96
N ILE A 106 -16.79 6.38 -6.93
CA ILE A 106 -16.93 7.69 -7.57
C ILE A 106 -16.84 7.55 -9.10
N ASP A 107 -17.42 8.49 -9.82
CA ASP A 107 -17.26 8.65 -11.26
C ASP A 107 -16.22 9.72 -11.61
N LYS A 108 -15.74 9.71 -12.86
CA LYS A 108 -14.84 10.78 -13.36
C LYS A 108 -15.45 12.19 -13.31
N LYS A 109 -16.78 12.29 -13.39
CA LYS A 109 -17.52 13.57 -13.29
C LYS A 109 -17.51 14.16 -11.89
N ASP A 110 -17.23 13.34 -10.87
CA ASP A 110 -17.19 13.77 -9.47
C ASP A 110 -15.86 14.43 -9.11
N LEU A 111 -14.85 14.32 -9.99
CA LEU A 111 -13.56 14.98 -9.82
C LEU A 111 -13.75 16.50 -9.86
N GLY A 112 -13.30 17.17 -8.79
CA GLY A 112 -13.49 18.62 -8.61
C GLY A 112 -14.74 19.00 -7.82
N ASN A 113 -15.61 18.04 -7.48
CA ASN A 113 -16.70 18.30 -6.54
C ASN A 113 -16.15 18.41 -5.11
N GLU A 114 -16.32 19.57 -4.48
CA GLU A 114 -15.77 19.86 -3.14
C GLU A 114 -16.23 18.87 -2.07
N LYS A 115 -17.50 18.40 -2.12
CA LYS A 115 -18.03 17.44 -1.15
C LYS A 115 -17.35 16.09 -1.30
N VAL A 116 -17.16 15.62 -2.54
CA VAL A 116 -16.49 14.35 -2.85
C VAL A 116 -15.01 14.44 -2.47
N THR A 117 -14.32 15.50 -2.88
CA THR A 117 -12.93 15.75 -2.51
C THR A 117 -12.75 15.79 -0.98
N GLY A 118 -13.67 16.46 -0.26
CA GLY A 118 -13.66 16.50 1.20
C GLY A 118 -13.82 15.13 1.84
N LYS A 119 -14.68 14.25 1.31
CA LYS A 119 -14.82 12.87 1.78
C LYS A 119 -13.52 12.07 1.57
N ILE A 120 -12.94 12.14 0.37
CA ILE A 120 -11.69 11.44 0.03
C ILE A 120 -10.55 11.90 0.95
N LEU A 121 -10.39 13.20 1.17
CA LEU A 121 -9.38 13.75 2.07
C LEU A 121 -9.56 13.27 3.51
N LYS A 122 -10.80 13.27 4.02
CA LYS A 122 -11.10 12.76 5.37
C LYS A 122 -10.75 11.28 5.50
N GLY A 123 -11.15 10.44 4.55
CA GLY A 123 -10.80 9.02 4.56
C GLY A 123 -9.30 8.79 4.43
N ALA A 124 -8.61 9.53 3.55
CA ALA A 124 -7.16 9.44 3.37
C ALA A 124 -6.41 9.84 4.65
N SER A 125 -6.92 10.82 5.40
CA SER A 125 -6.37 11.21 6.70
C SER A 125 -6.65 10.16 7.78
N ALA A 126 -7.85 9.58 7.81
CA ALA A 126 -8.29 8.65 8.86
C ALA A 126 -7.63 7.28 8.74
N PHE A 127 -7.46 6.77 7.52
CA PHE A 127 -7.02 5.39 7.27
C PHE A 127 -5.58 5.26 6.76
N ARG A 128 -4.82 6.38 6.69
CA ARG A 128 -3.43 6.38 6.21
C ARG A 128 -2.58 5.29 6.83
N ASP A 129 -2.68 5.11 8.14
CA ASP A 129 -1.83 4.18 8.89
C ASP A 129 -2.24 2.71 8.71
N ASN A 130 -3.51 2.48 8.34
CA ASN A 130 -4.08 1.17 8.07
C ASN A 130 -3.68 0.63 6.68
N LEU A 131 -3.52 1.52 5.70
CA LEU A 131 -3.20 1.12 4.33
C LEU A 131 -1.80 0.50 4.21
N LYS A 132 -1.73 -0.64 3.53
CA LYS A 132 -0.48 -1.25 3.09
C LYS A 132 -0.29 -1.15 1.59
N VAL A 133 -1.39 -1.09 0.83
CA VAL A 133 -1.41 -0.79 -0.61
C VAL A 133 -2.60 0.11 -0.94
N LEU A 134 -2.51 0.88 -2.03
CA LEU A 134 -3.52 1.88 -2.36
C LEU A 134 -4.88 1.28 -2.76
N ASN A 135 -4.91 0.06 -3.30
CA ASN A 135 -6.15 -0.59 -3.72
C ASN A 135 -7.01 -1.10 -2.54
N GLU A 136 -6.49 -1.08 -1.31
CA GLU A 136 -7.26 -1.36 -0.10
C GLU A 136 -8.17 -0.17 0.28
N PHE A 137 -7.81 1.05 -0.16
CA PHE A 137 -8.51 2.28 0.24
C PHE A 137 -10.02 2.33 -0.06
N PRO A 138 -10.53 1.85 -1.22
CA PRO A 138 -11.97 1.74 -1.48
C PRO A 138 -12.76 1.08 -0.34
N GLN A 139 -12.24 -0.01 0.23
CA GLN A 139 -12.91 -0.77 1.29
C GLN A 139 -13.06 0.02 2.59
N TYR A 140 -12.15 0.96 2.86
CA TYR A 140 -12.20 1.79 4.07
C TYR A 140 -13.15 2.98 3.95
N ILE A 141 -13.39 3.46 2.73
CA ILE A 141 -14.10 4.72 2.50
C ILE A 141 -15.49 4.53 1.89
N GLU A 142 -15.86 3.31 1.50
CA GLU A 142 -17.19 3.01 0.92
C GLU A 142 -18.33 3.57 1.78
N ASP A 143 -18.26 3.41 3.11
CA ASP A 143 -19.26 3.92 4.06
C ASP A 143 -19.40 5.45 4.09
N PHE A 144 -18.38 6.19 3.64
CA PHE A 144 -18.45 7.65 3.55
C PHE A 144 -19.33 8.09 2.37
N PHE A 145 -19.54 7.20 1.40
CA PHE A 145 -20.31 7.44 0.19
C PHE A 145 -21.69 6.75 0.19
N GLY A 146 -21.92 5.78 1.07
CA GLY A 146 -23.23 5.17 1.27
C GLY A 146 -24.28 6.15 1.80
N GLU A 147 -25.54 6.01 1.35
CA GLU A 147 -26.67 6.85 1.80
C GLU A 147 -27.20 6.45 3.19
N LYS A 148 -26.93 5.22 3.65
CA LYS A 148 -27.23 4.69 4.98
C LYS A 148 -26.26 3.55 5.28
N ILE A 149 -25.65 3.55 6.47
CA ILE A 149 -24.97 2.37 7.00
C ILE A 149 -26.03 1.26 7.08
N ALA A 150 -25.82 0.15 6.38
CA ALA A 150 -26.77 -0.96 6.29
C ALA A 150 -26.78 -1.77 7.60
N GLY A 151 -27.21 -1.14 8.70
CA GLY A 151 -27.22 -1.75 10.03
C GLY A 151 -25.82 -2.18 10.51
N TYR A 152 -25.77 -2.70 11.73
CA TYR A 152 -24.58 -3.36 12.26
C TYR A 152 -24.56 -4.82 11.78
N SER A 153 -23.37 -5.41 11.63
CA SER A 153 -23.26 -6.87 11.45
C SER A 153 -23.89 -7.60 12.63
N LYS A 154 -24.33 -8.86 12.46
CA LYS A 154 -24.89 -9.64 13.58
C LYS A 154 -23.96 -9.67 14.78
N ASP A 155 -22.66 -9.89 14.54
CA ASP A 155 -21.62 -9.90 15.58
C ASP A 155 -21.51 -8.54 16.29
N ALA A 156 -21.60 -7.44 15.54
CA ALA A 156 -21.58 -6.09 16.12
C ALA A 156 -22.85 -5.79 16.93
N VAL A 157 -24.03 -6.25 16.49
CA VAL A 157 -25.27 -6.15 17.29
C VAL A 157 -25.12 -6.96 18.57
N GLU A 158 -24.60 -8.18 18.50
CA GLU A 158 -24.43 -9.05 19.65
C GLU A 158 -23.52 -8.41 20.70
N ILE A 159 -22.37 -7.86 20.31
CA ILE A 159 -21.46 -7.12 21.20
C ILE A 159 -22.14 -5.88 21.80
N LEU A 160 -22.89 -5.11 21.02
CA LEU A 160 -23.61 -3.92 21.50
C LEU A 160 -24.78 -4.25 22.44
N THR A 161 -25.32 -5.46 22.35
CA THR A 161 -26.38 -5.97 23.24
C THR A 161 -25.86 -6.73 24.45
N LEU A 162 -24.56 -7.00 24.53
CA LEU A 162 -23.96 -7.51 25.76
C LEU A 162 -24.05 -6.41 26.82
N ASP A 163 -24.90 -6.66 27.80
CA ASP A 163 -25.14 -5.80 28.95
C ASP A 163 -23.79 -5.54 29.67
N THR A 164 -23.24 -4.35 29.50
CA THR A 164 -22.01 -3.89 30.17
C THR A 164 -22.33 -3.32 31.55
N SER A 165 -23.34 -3.89 32.22
CA SER A 165 -23.58 -3.67 33.63
C SER A 165 -22.44 -4.30 34.44
N ILE A 166 -21.44 -3.48 34.73
CA ILE A 166 -20.48 -3.66 35.83
C ILE A 166 -21.18 -3.30 37.14
#